data_AF-A0A2T5JV36-F1
#
_entry.id   AF-A0A2T5JV36-F1
#
_cell.length_a   1.000
_cell.length_b   1.000
_cell.length_c   1.000
_cell.angle_alpha   90.00
_cell.angle_beta   90.00
_cell.angle_gamma   90.00
#
_symmetry.space_group_name_H-M   'P 1'
#
loop_
_entity.id
_entity.type
_entity.pdbx_description
1 polymer ?
#
loop_
_entity_poly.entity_id
_entity_poly.type
_entity_poly.pdbx_seq_one_letter_code
_entity_poly.pdbx_strand_id
1 'polypeptide(L)'
;MTCEASPIGPQPPPAAGVMLHLSRDPRRPFASNVVLLVDEAGDAVAEIPSLPVRVLAALLDNGCQSLALVEESGPRLSVGIHLAAPF
;
A
#
# COMPACT_ATOMS: atom_id res chain seq x y z
N MET A 1 4.12 2.75 10.44
CA MET A 1 4.63 3.98 9.79
C MET A 1 3.49 4.60 9.00
N THR A 2 3.19 5.89 9.18
CA THR A 2 2.10 6.54 8.45
C THR A 2 2.59 7.15 7.13
N CYS A 3 1.80 6.98 6.06
CA CYS A 3 2.14 7.38 4.71
C CYS A 3 0.92 7.98 4.01
N GLU A 4 1.14 8.92 3.10
CA GLU A 4 0.06 9.37 2.21
C GLU A 4 -0.05 8.43 1.00
N ALA A 5 -1.28 8.11 0.60
CA ALA A 5 -1.58 7.39 -0.63
C ALA A 5 -2.55 8.18 -1.52
N SER A 6 -2.36 8.06 -2.83
CA SER A 6 -3.21 8.66 -3.85
C SER A 6 -4.22 7.62 -4.36
N PRO A 7 -5.54 7.88 -4.31
CA PRO A 7 -6.54 6.95 -4.83
C PRO A 7 -6.35 6.65 -6.33
N ILE A 8 -6.60 5.41 -6.74
CA ILE A 8 -6.52 4.98 -8.14
C ILE A 8 -7.93 5.00 -8.74
N GLY A 9 -8.11 5.80 -9.80
CA GLY A 9 -9.34 5.82 -10.59
C GLY A 9 -10.52 6.53 -9.91
N PRO A 10 -11.73 6.39 -10.47
CA PRO A 10 -12.93 7.10 -10.02
C PRO A 10 -13.69 6.39 -8.90
N GLN A 11 -13.18 5.26 -8.39
CA GLN A 11 -13.84 4.51 -7.32
C GLN A 11 -13.83 5.32 -6.01
N PRO A 12 -14.84 5.16 -5.14
CA PRO A 12 -14.84 5.82 -3.85
C PRO A 12 -13.60 5.39 -3.05
N PRO A 13 -12.89 6.33 -2.41
CA PRO A 13 -11.73 5.99 -1.59
C PRO A 13 -12.16 5.07 -0.44
N PRO A 14 -11.31 4.11 -0.04
CA PRO A 14 -11.59 3.23 1.08
C PRO A 14 -11.82 4.04 2.36
N ALA A 15 -12.76 3.59 3.19
CA ALA A 15 -13.11 4.25 4.44
C ALA A 15 -12.01 4.10 5.51
N ALA A 16 -12.00 4.99 6.49
CA ALA A 16 -11.13 4.84 7.66
C ALA A 16 -11.46 3.53 8.41
N GLY A 17 -10.42 2.85 8.90
CA GLY A 17 -10.52 1.54 9.54
C GLY A 17 -10.44 0.34 8.59
N VAL A 18 -10.42 0.55 7.28
CA VAL A 18 -10.25 -0.53 6.29
C VAL A 18 -8.81 -1.01 6.28
N MET A 19 -8.63 -2.33 6.28
CA MET A 19 -7.33 -2.98 6.10
C MET A 19 -7.10 -3.25 4.61
N LEU A 20 -5.90 -2.94 4.14
CA LEU A 20 -5.43 -3.13 2.78
C LEU A 20 -4.11 -3.89 2.81
N HIS A 21 -3.78 -4.54 1.70
CA HIS A 21 -2.49 -5.20 1.51
C HIS A 21 -1.57 -4.35 0.65
N LEU A 22 -0.27 -4.44 0.93
CA LEU A 22 0.73 -3.83 0.07
C LEU A 22 1.12 -4.81 -1.03
N SER A 23 1.09 -4.34 -2.28
CA SER A 23 1.50 -5.13 -3.44
C SER A 23 2.42 -4.34 -4.36
N ARG A 24 3.32 -5.04 -5.04
CA ARG A 24 4.18 -4.46 -6.08
C ARG A 24 3.35 -4.27 -7.34
N ASP A 25 3.55 -3.18 -8.08
CA ASP A 25 2.92 -3.02 -9.39
C ASP A 25 3.52 -4.05 -10.37
N PRO A 26 2.75 -5.06 -10.83
CA PRO A 26 3.27 -6.15 -11.66
C PRO A 26 3.72 -5.67 -13.04
N ARG A 27 3.27 -4.48 -13.47
CA ARG A 27 3.68 -3.88 -14.75
C ARG A 27 5.04 -3.20 -14.66
N ARG A 28 5.53 -2.95 -13.45
CA ARG A 28 6.76 -2.20 -13.16
C ARG A 28 7.57 -2.90 -12.05
N PRO A 29 7.94 -4.18 -12.23
CA PRO A 29 8.55 -4.98 -11.16
C PRO A 29 9.88 -4.38 -10.65
N PHE A 30 10.65 -3.75 -11.53
CA PHE A 30 11.97 -3.18 -11.23
C PHE A 30 11.97 -1.64 -11.07
N ALA A 31 10.92 -0.94 -11.54
CA ALA A 31 10.81 0.51 -11.44
C ALA A 31 10.09 0.88 -10.13
N SER A 32 10.88 0.96 -9.06
CA SER A 32 10.43 0.76 -7.70
C SER A 32 10.15 2.06 -6.92
N ASN A 33 9.28 2.94 -7.43
CA ASN A 33 8.90 4.13 -6.65
C ASN A 33 7.45 4.07 -6.16
N VAL A 34 6.70 3.03 -6.53
CA VAL A 34 5.26 2.95 -6.31
C VAL A 34 4.91 1.58 -5.72
N VAL A 35 4.17 1.61 -4.63
CA VAL A 35 3.55 0.43 -4.00
C VAL A 35 2.05 0.61 -4.12
N LEU A 36 1.36 -0.45 -4.53
CA LEU A 36 -0.10 -0.47 -4.62
C LEU A 36 -0.67 -0.88 -3.27
N LEU A 37 -1.76 -0.24 -2.88
CA LEU A 37 -2.66 -0.73 -1.85
C LEU A 37 -3.77 -1.49 -2.55
N VAL A 38 -3.92 -2.76 -2.17
CA VAL A 38 -4.95 -3.66 -2.71
C VAL A 38 -5.94 -4.03 -1.63
N ASP A 39 -7.21 -4.12 -1.99
CA ASP A 39 -8.26 -4.59 -1.08
C ASP A 39 -8.28 -6.13 -0.96
N GLU A 40 -9.24 -6.66 -0.20
CA GLU A 40 -9.43 -8.11 -0.04
C GLU A 40 -9.84 -8.84 -1.34
N ALA A 41 -10.45 -8.12 -2.29
CA ALA A 41 -10.78 -8.66 -3.62
C ALA A 41 -9.55 -8.72 -4.54
N GLY A 42 -8.45 -8.07 -4.15
CA GLY A 42 -7.22 -7.96 -4.92
C GLY A 42 -7.20 -6.76 -5.87
N ASP A 43 -8.18 -5.85 -5.76
CA ASP A 43 -8.27 -4.66 -6.59
C ASP A 43 -7.37 -3.54 -6.04
N ALA A 44 -6.63 -2.88 -6.91
CA ALA A 44 -5.75 -1.77 -6.53
C ALA A 44 -6.57 -0.48 -6.32
N VAL A 45 -6.65 -0.02 -5.08
CA VAL A 45 -7.49 1.12 -4.67
C VAL A 45 -6.71 2.43 -4.52
N ALA A 46 -5.42 2.35 -4.23
CA ALA A 46 -4.56 3.51 -4.06
C ALA A 46 -3.09 3.17 -4.32
N GLU A 47 -2.28 4.19 -4.56
CA GLU A 47 -0.84 4.10 -4.70
C GLU A 47 -0.13 4.94 -3.66
N ILE A 48 0.92 4.41 -3.04
CA ILE A 48 1.80 5.18 -2.16
C ILE A 48 2.98 5.70 -3.00
N PRO A 49 3.09 7.02 -3.21
CA PRO A 49 4.24 7.61 -3.88
C PRO A 49 5.47 7.53 -2.95
N SER A 50 6.49 6.80 -3.40
CA SER A 50 7.85 6.79 -2.89
C SER A 50 8.01 6.96 -1.37
N LEU A 51 7.73 5.90 -0.62
CA LEU A 51 8.40 5.64 0.66
C LEU A 51 9.91 5.44 0.43
N PRO A 52 10.78 5.17 1.42
CA PRO A 52 12.06 4.55 1.13
C PRO A 52 11.78 3.15 0.53
N VAL A 53 11.42 3.12 -0.75
CA VAL A 53 10.81 1.97 -1.43
C VAL A 53 11.76 0.80 -1.45
N ARG A 54 13.07 1.06 -1.38
CA ARG A 54 14.09 0.01 -1.23
C ARG A 54 13.84 -0.86 0.02
N VAL A 55 13.38 -0.26 1.11
CA VAL A 55 13.14 -0.99 2.38
C VAL A 55 11.89 -1.85 2.26
N LEU A 56 10.78 -1.30 1.78
CA LEU A 56 9.53 -2.05 1.64
C LEU A 56 9.57 -3.10 0.54
N ALA A 57 10.17 -2.78 -0.62
CA ALA A 57 10.38 -3.76 -1.68
C ALA A 57 11.24 -4.93 -1.19
N ALA A 58 12.35 -4.64 -0.49
CA ALA A 58 13.17 -5.69 0.09
C ALA A 58 12.38 -6.53 1.12
N LEU A 59 11.56 -5.92 1.98
CA LEU A 59 10.77 -6.66 2.95
C LEU A 59 9.71 -7.56 2.27
N LEU A 60 9.03 -7.05 1.25
CA LEU A 60 8.06 -7.82 0.46
C LEU A 60 8.74 -8.97 -0.30
N ASP A 61 9.89 -8.71 -0.94
CA ASP A 61 10.69 -9.73 -1.65
C ASP A 61 11.19 -10.83 -0.69
N ASN A 62 11.34 -10.53 0.61
CA ASN A 62 11.72 -11.49 1.65
C ASN A 62 10.52 -12.15 2.36
N GLY A 63 9.30 -11.96 1.85
CA GLY A 63 8.10 -12.63 2.37
C GLY A 63 7.51 -12.00 3.63
N CYS A 64 7.90 -10.78 4.00
CA CYS A 64 7.26 -10.07 5.10
C CYS A 64 5.79 -9.80 4.78
N GLN A 65 4.91 -10.19 5.70
CA GLN A 65 3.51 -9.80 5.62
C GLN A 65 3.39 -8.30 5.92
N SER A 66 2.80 -7.59 4.97
CA SER A 66 2.69 -6.13 5.01
C SER A 66 1.21 -5.76 4.93
N LEU A 67 0.72 -5.10 5.98
CA LEU A 67 -0.65 -4.62 6.10
C LEU A 67 -0.65 -3.09 6.14
N ALA A 68 -1.66 -2.47 5.53
CA ALA A 68 -1.92 -1.04 5.61
C ALA A 68 -3.31 -0.82 6.21
N LEU A 69 -3.40 -0.01 7.26
CA LEU A 69 -4.66 0.45 7.83
C LEU A 69 -4.96 1.85 7.32
N VAL A 70 -6.15 2.09 6.76
CA VAL A 70 -6.59 3.44 6.42
C VAL A 70 -6.91 4.19 7.71
N GLU A 71 -6.12 5.20 8.04
CA GLU A 71 -6.30 6.03 9.24
C GLU A 71 -7.30 7.16 8.95
N GLU A 72 -7.18 7.80 7.78
CA GLU A 72 -8.07 8.88 7.34
C GLU A 72 -8.35 8.76 5.83
N SER A 73 -9.58 9.10 5.44
CA SER A 73 -10.04 9.05 4.06
C SER A 73 -10.50 10.42 3.58
N GLY A 74 -9.94 10.87 2.46
CA GLY A 74 -10.17 12.20 1.89
C GLY A 74 -9.64 12.29 0.46
N PRO A 75 -9.24 13.48 -0.03
CA PRO A 75 -8.64 13.62 -1.36
C PRO A 75 -7.29 12.88 -1.48
N ARG A 76 -6.64 12.62 -0.35
CA ARG A 76 -5.55 11.66 -0.16
C ARG A 76 -5.90 10.75 1.02
N LEU A 77 -5.40 9.52 1.00
CA LEU A 77 -5.54 8.59 2.11
C LEU A 77 -4.34 8.74 3.04
N SER A 78 -4.58 8.78 4.35
CA SER A 78 -3.53 8.51 5.35
C SER A 78 -3.57 7.04 5.70
N VAL A 79 -2.45 6.34 5.56
CA VAL A 79 -2.35 4.89 5.80
C VAL A 79 -1.22 4.54 6.75
N GLY A 80 -1.57 3.81 7.81
CA GLY A 80 -0.63 3.21 8.76
C GLY A 80 -0.13 1.87 8.23
N ILE A 81 1.15 1.78 7.87
CA ILE A 81 1.81 0.54 7.46
C ILE A 81 2.31 -0.22 8.68
N HIS A 82 1.90 -1.48 8.76
CA HIS A 82 2.31 -2.48 9.72
C HIS A 82 3.06 -3.61 9.01
N LEU A 83 4.28 -3.88 9.48
CA LEU A 83 5.14 -4.92 8.96
C LEU A 83 5.25 -6.02 10.01
N ALA A 84 4.87 -7.24 9.63
CA ALA A 84 5.11 -8.43 10.41
C ALA A 84 6.27 -9.20 9.81
N ALA A 85 7.18 -9.67 10.66
CA ALA A 85 8.26 -10.57 10.23
C ALA A 85 7.65 -11.87 9.66
N PRO A 86 8.26 -12.47 8.63
CA PRO A 86 7.85 -13.78 8.17
C PRO A 86 8.08 -14.79 9.31
N PHE A 87 7.11 -15.69 9.50
CA PHE A 87 7.18 -16.79 10.47
C PHE A 87 8.15 -17.87 10.00
#